data_AF-A0A1I5STH9-F1
#
_entry.id   AF-A0A1I5STH9-F1
#
_cell.length_a   1.000
_cell.length_b   1.000
_cell.length_c   1.000
_cell.angle_alpha   90.00
_cell.angle_beta   90.00
_cell.angle_gamma   90.00
#
_symmetry.space_group_name_H-M   'P 1'
#
loop_
_entity.id
_entity.type
_entity.pdbx_description
1 polymer ?
#
loop_
_entity_poly.entity_id
_entity_poly.type
_entity_poly.pdbx_seq_one_letter_code
_entity_poly.pdbx_strand_id
1 'polypeptide(L)'
;MSGPDHPRVPINSIVFGFGPMLPLVAAALGAWLLPDPWPSIATRLAIVWGAMILVFVAGVRRGFGFGNPRASTTVEIATMLAWFIPAGLALIAPEPGWSLWLLVLGYALVIVLDPLAAATRPRISRDCARRR
;
A
#
# COMPACT_ATOMS: atom_id res chain seq x y z
N MET A 1 14.02 -34.11 -17.72
CA MET A 1 14.71 -33.22 -16.76
C MET A 1 14.10 -31.84 -16.89
N SER A 2 13.09 -31.54 -16.07
CA SER A 2 12.43 -30.23 -16.04
C SER A 2 13.18 -29.35 -15.05
N GLY A 3 13.72 -28.22 -15.52
CA GLY A 3 14.40 -27.23 -14.67
C GLY A 3 13.42 -26.59 -13.68
N PRO A 4 13.92 -25.91 -12.62
CA PRO A 4 13.07 -25.27 -11.64
C PRO A 4 12.18 -24.21 -12.31
N ASP A 5 10.87 -24.44 -12.28
CA ASP A 5 9.86 -23.46 -12.67
C ASP A 5 9.99 -22.24 -11.76
N HIS A 6 10.71 -21.21 -12.21
CA HIS A 6 10.63 -19.90 -11.59
C HIS A 6 9.17 -19.45 -11.72
N PRO A 7 8.44 -19.23 -10.61
CA PRO A 7 7.08 -18.69 -10.71
C PRO A 7 7.20 -17.29 -11.31
N ARG A 8 7.00 -17.18 -12.63
CA ARG A 8 6.97 -15.90 -13.32
C ARG A 8 5.83 -15.11 -12.70
N VAL A 9 6.17 -14.00 -12.06
CA VAL A 9 5.20 -13.03 -11.53
C VAL A 9 4.22 -12.71 -12.67
N PRO A 10 2.91 -12.99 -12.53
CA PRO A 10 1.96 -12.75 -13.60
C PRO A 10 2.04 -11.28 -14.05
N ILE A 11 2.07 -11.03 -15.36
CA ILE A 11 2.16 -9.65 -15.91
C ILE A 11 1.09 -8.74 -15.30
N ASN A 12 -0.11 -9.29 -15.05
CA ASN A 12 -1.20 -8.58 -14.39
C ASN A 12 -0.82 -8.05 -13.00
N SER A 13 -0.04 -8.79 -12.22
CA SER A 13 0.44 -8.32 -10.91
C SER A 13 1.47 -7.19 -10.99
N ILE A 14 2.21 -7.08 -12.10
CA ILE A 14 3.11 -5.95 -12.35
C ILE A 14 2.28 -4.72 -12.74
N VAL A 15 1.34 -4.88 -13.69
CA VAL A 15 0.51 -3.77 -14.17
C VAL A 15 -0.39 -3.21 -13.07
N PHE A 16 -1.07 -4.07 -12.31
CA PHE A 16 -1.91 -3.62 -11.18
C PHE A 16 -1.09 -3.23 -9.95
N GLY A 17 0.13 -3.75 -9.79
CA GLY A 17 1.02 -3.38 -8.69
C GLY A 17 1.66 -2.01 -8.87
N PHE A 18 2.12 -1.68 -10.08
CA PHE A 18 2.83 -0.43 -10.37
C PHE A 18 1.98 0.62 -11.09
N GLY A 19 0.90 0.23 -11.76
CA GLY A 19 -0.02 1.14 -12.45
C GLY A 19 -0.55 2.27 -11.57
N PRO A 20 -0.99 2.00 -10.32
CA PRO A 20 -1.46 3.04 -9.40
C PRO A 20 -0.38 4.05 -9.00
N MET A 21 0.91 3.76 -9.21
CA MET A 21 2.01 4.69 -8.91
C MET A 21 2.26 5.71 -10.02
N LEU A 22 1.80 5.46 -11.25
CA LEU A 22 2.03 6.36 -12.39
C LEU A 22 1.48 7.78 -12.17
N PRO A 23 0.26 7.98 -11.62
CA PRO A 23 -0.24 9.33 -11.33
C PRO A 23 0.60 10.10 -10.32
N LEU A 24 1.23 9.42 -9.34
CA LEU A 24 2.17 10.06 -8.40
C LEU A 24 3.43 10.53 -9.11
N VAL A 25 3.98 9.71 -10.01
CA VAL A 25 5.16 10.10 -10.81
C VAL A 25 4.82 11.29 -11.70
N ALA A 26 3.67 11.25 -12.38
CA ALA A 26 3.21 12.36 -13.23
C ALA A 26 3.01 13.64 -12.42
N ALA A 27 2.43 13.55 -11.22
CA ALA A 27 2.25 14.70 -10.33
C ALA A 27 3.59 15.24 -9.81
N ALA A 28 4.56 14.38 -9.47
CA ALA A 28 5.89 14.81 -9.05
C ALA A 28 6.63 15.55 -10.19
N LEU A 29 6.57 15.02 -11.42
CA LEU A 29 7.11 15.70 -12.59
C LEU A 29 6.41 17.05 -12.82
N GLY A 30 5.09 17.08 -12.67
CA GLY A 30 4.31 18.30 -12.76
C GLY A 30 4.66 19.35 -11.72
N ALA A 31 5.06 18.91 -10.53
CA ALA A 31 5.49 19.78 -9.43
C ALA A 31 6.84 20.45 -9.67
N TRP A 32 7.75 19.82 -10.40
CA TRP A 32 9.11 20.33 -10.61
C TRP A 32 9.35 20.96 -11.98
N LEU A 33 8.63 20.52 -13.02
CA LEU A 33 8.95 20.88 -14.40
C LEU A 33 8.01 21.95 -14.97
N LEU A 34 6.81 22.13 -14.43
CA LEU A 34 5.86 23.12 -14.94
C LEU A 34 5.93 24.45 -14.15
N PRO A 35 5.66 25.58 -14.82
CA PRO A 35 5.58 26.88 -14.17
C PRO A 35 4.30 27.01 -13.32
N ASP A 36 4.20 28.06 -12.51
CA ASP A 36 2.98 28.37 -11.77
C ASP A 36 1.75 28.49 -12.70
N PRO A 37 0.56 28.04 -12.28
CA PRO A 37 0.19 27.53 -10.94
C PRO A 37 0.30 26.00 -10.79
N TRP A 38 0.88 25.32 -11.79
CA TRP A 38 0.86 23.86 -11.89
C TRP A 38 1.50 23.12 -10.70
N PRO A 39 2.59 23.60 -10.07
CA PRO A 39 3.17 22.91 -8.94
C PRO A 39 2.24 22.72 -7.74
N SER A 40 1.42 23.73 -7.46
CA SER A 40 0.43 23.68 -6.38
C SER A 40 -0.66 22.65 -6.67
N ILE A 41 -1.17 22.63 -7.91
CA ILE A 41 -2.18 21.68 -8.36
C ILE A 41 -1.63 20.26 -8.33
N ALA A 42 -0.43 20.06 -8.87
CA ALA A 42 0.23 18.76 -8.92
C ALA A 42 0.50 18.21 -7.53
N THR A 43 0.97 19.05 -6.60
CA THR A 43 1.19 18.66 -5.19
C THR A 43 -0.11 18.23 -4.51
N ARG A 44 -1.20 18.98 -4.69
CA ARG A 44 -2.52 18.61 -4.13
C ARG A 44 -3.03 17.29 -4.71
N LEU A 45 -2.90 17.09 -6.02
CA LEU A 45 -3.27 15.83 -6.68
C LEU A 45 -2.44 14.66 -6.16
N ALA A 46 -1.13 14.84 -5.95
CA ALA A 46 -0.26 13.84 -5.37
C ALA A 46 -0.70 13.45 -3.95
N ILE A 47 -1.05 14.44 -3.12
CA ILE A 47 -1.54 14.20 -1.75
C ILE A 47 -2.84 13.40 -1.78
N VAL A 48 -3.83 13.83 -2.60
CA VAL A 48 -5.13 13.15 -2.72
C VAL A 48 -4.94 11.71 -3.19
N TRP A 49 -4.18 11.52 -4.27
CA TRP A 49 -3.95 10.20 -4.84
C TRP A 49 -3.17 9.29 -3.90
N GLY A 50 -2.13 9.81 -3.25
CA GLY A 50 -1.33 9.09 -2.26
C GLY A 50 -2.16 8.65 -1.06
N ALA A 51 -3.07 9.49 -0.57
CA ALA A 51 -4.01 9.16 0.49
C ALA A 51 -5.01 8.07 0.05
N MET A 52 -5.55 8.16 -1.18
CA MET A 52 -6.47 7.16 -1.72
C MET A 52 -5.83 5.77 -1.79
N ILE A 53 -4.59 5.67 -2.25
CA ILE A 53 -3.85 4.39 -2.27
C ILE A 53 -3.69 3.85 -0.84
N LEU A 54 -3.30 4.69 0.11
CA LEU A 54 -3.07 4.25 1.50
C LEU A 54 -4.37 3.76 2.17
N VAL A 55 -5.49 4.45 1.93
CA VAL A 55 -6.83 4.01 2.36
C VAL A 55 -7.23 2.69 1.69
N PHE A 56 -6.97 2.55 0.40
CA PHE A 56 -7.25 1.30 -0.33
C PHE A 56 -6.46 0.12 0.24
N VAL A 57 -5.16 0.29 0.49
CA VAL A 57 -4.30 -0.73 1.12
C VAL A 57 -4.83 -1.12 2.50
N ALA A 58 -5.28 -0.14 3.30
CA ALA A 58 -5.95 -0.40 4.57
C ALA A 58 -7.23 -1.23 4.44
N GLY A 59 -8.07 -0.90 3.46
CA GLY A 59 -9.30 -1.66 3.17
C GLY A 59 -9.02 -3.10 2.74
N VAL A 60 -8.08 -3.30 1.81
CA VAL A 60 -7.73 -4.63 1.28
C VAL A 60 -7.18 -5.54 2.38
N ARG A 61 -6.29 -5.05 3.25
CA ARG A 61 -5.74 -5.85 4.36
C ARG A 61 -6.82 -6.33 5.32
N ARG A 62 -7.78 -5.48 5.67
CA ARG A 62 -8.94 -5.88 6.48
C ARG A 62 -9.81 -6.90 5.75
N GLY A 63 -10.07 -6.70 4.46
CA GLY A 63 -10.90 -7.60 3.66
C GLY A 63 -10.35 -9.04 3.61
N PHE A 64 -9.04 -9.19 3.44
CA PHE A 64 -8.37 -10.50 3.49
C PHE A 64 -8.45 -11.17 4.86
N GLY A 65 -8.50 -10.38 5.92
CA GLY A 65 -8.58 -10.86 7.29
C GLY A 65 -9.84 -11.65 7.62
N PHE A 66 -10.98 -11.17 7.15
CA PHE A 66 -12.26 -11.87 7.29
C PHE A 66 -12.32 -13.22 6.57
N GLY A 67 -11.50 -13.42 5.53
CA GLY A 67 -11.43 -14.68 4.80
C GLY A 67 -10.63 -15.78 5.51
N ASN A 68 -9.91 -15.47 6.59
CA ASN A 68 -9.09 -16.42 7.31
C ASN A 68 -9.63 -16.65 8.74
N PRO A 69 -10.18 -17.83 9.07
CA PRO A 69 -10.72 -18.13 10.40
C PRO A 69 -9.70 -18.03 11.55
N ARG A 70 -8.40 -17.96 11.25
CA ARG A 70 -7.31 -17.81 12.23
C ARG A 70 -6.81 -16.37 12.39
N ALA A 71 -7.37 -15.42 11.66
CA ALA A 71 -7.02 -14.02 11.79
C ALA A 71 -7.48 -13.44 13.13
N SER A 72 -6.59 -12.74 13.83
CA SER A 72 -6.99 -11.94 14.99
C SER A 72 -7.67 -10.67 14.50
N THR A 73 -9.00 -10.61 14.64
CA THR A 73 -9.83 -9.45 14.27
C THR A 73 -9.27 -8.14 14.84
N THR A 74 -8.73 -8.18 16.07
CA THR A 74 -8.17 -7.01 16.76
C THR A 74 -6.90 -6.47 16.09
N VAL A 75 -5.96 -7.35 15.72
CA VAL A 75 -4.71 -6.94 15.07
C VAL A 75 -5.00 -6.34 13.70
N GLU A 76 -5.96 -6.90 12.97
CA GLU A 76 -6.34 -6.42 11.64
C GLU A 76 -7.01 -5.05 11.68
N ILE A 77 -7.92 -4.83 12.63
CA ILE A 77 -8.51 -3.51 12.89
C ILE A 77 -7.42 -2.51 13.28
N ALA A 78 -6.49 -2.87 14.16
CA ALA A 78 -5.40 -1.99 14.55
C ALA A 78 -4.50 -1.60 13.36
N THR A 79 -4.11 -2.55 12.51
CA THR A 79 -3.33 -2.25 11.29
C THR A 79 -4.11 -1.44 10.27
N MET A 80 -5.42 -1.67 10.12
CA MET A 80 -6.29 -0.86 9.27
C MET A 80 -6.29 0.60 9.75
N LEU A 81 -6.49 0.81 11.06
CA LEU A 81 -6.50 2.15 11.65
C LEU A 81 -5.13 2.83 11.54
N ALA A 82 -4.04 2.09 11.76
CA ALA A 82 -2.67 2.60 11.66
C ALA A 82 -2.34 3.16 10.26
N TRP A 83 -3.02 2.69 9.21
CA TRP A 83 -2.85 3.19 7.84
C TRP A 83 -3.94 4.18 7.43
N PHE A 84 -5.17 3.98 7.88
CA PHE A 84 -6.31 4.85 7.55
C PHE A 84 -6.21 6.23 8.19
N ILE A 85 -5.80 6.30 9.46
CA ILE A 85 -5.67 7.56 10.21
C ILE A 85 -4.68 8.53 9.54
N PRO A 86 -3.42 8.15 9.25
CA PRO A 86 -2.49 9.07 8.58
C PRO A 86 -2.97 9.49 7.19
N ALA A 87 -3.66 8.60 6.45
CA ALA A 87 -4.25 8.96 5.16
C ALA A 87 -5.36 10.02 5.28
N GLY A 88 -6.27 9.85 6.24
CA GLY A 88 -7.33 10.82 6.51
C GLY A 88 -6.77 12.15 7.02
N LEU A 89 -5.80 12.09 7.94
CA LEU A 89 -5.12 13.29 8.45
C LEU A 89 -4.40 14.06 7.34
N ALA A 90 -3.78 13.37 6.38
CA ALA A 90 -3.11 14.02 5.26
C ALA A 90 -4.04 14.84 4.37
N LEU A 91 -5.32 14.45 4.27
CA LEU A 91 -6.32 15.16 3.47
C LEU A 91 -6.89 16.41 4.15
N ILE A 92 -6.92 16.43 5.48
CA ILE A 92 -7.45 17.57 6.27
C ILE A 92 -6.36 18.52 6.76
N ALA A 93 -5.09 18.13 6.61
CA ALA A 93 -3.98 18.97 7.02
C ALA A 93 -3.98 20.29 6.23
N PRO A 94 -3.86 21.44 6.91
CA PRO A 94 -3.95 22.75 6.26
C PRO A 94 -2.73 23.05 5.38
N GLU A 95 -1.56 22.52 5.76
CA GLU A 95 -0.29 22.74 5.08
C GLU A 95 0.12 21.50 4.27
N PRO A 96 0.44 21.63 2.96
CA PRO A 96 0.79 20.50 2.11
C PRO A 96 2.05 19.78 2.61
N GLY A 97 2.97 20.47 3.27
CA GLY A 97 4.14 19.86 3.91
C GLY A 97 3.76 18.85 4.99
N TRP A 98 2.75 19.15 5.81
CA TRP A 98 2.27 18.22 6.84
C TRP A 98 1.56 17.01 6.24
N SER A 99 0.76 17.25 5.18
CA SER A 99 0.15 16.16 4.40
C SER A 99 1.20 15.17 3.88
N LEU A 100 2.29 15.67 3.31
CA LEU A 100 3.37 14.83 2.79
C LEU A 100 4.07 14.03 3.89
N TRP A 101 4.36 14.65 5.04
CA TRP A 101 4.94 13.94 6.19
C TRP A 101 4.04 12.81 6.71
N LEU A 102 2.74 13.06 6.81
CA LEU A 102 1.76 12.04 7.22
C LEU A 102 1.67 10.89 6.22
N LEU A 103 1.71 11.19 4.92
CA LEU A 103 1.77 10.15 3.88
C LEU A 103 3.05 9.33 3.97
N VAL A 104 4.22 9.98 4.11
CA VAL A 104 5.51 9.28 4.28
C VAL A 104 5.47 8.36 5.50
N LEU A 105 4.96 8.84 6.63
CA LEU A 105 4.81 8.04 7.84
C LEU A 105 3.86 6.85 7.62
N GLY A 106 2.72 7.09 6.95
CA GLY A 106 1.75 6.04 6.60
C GLY A 106 2.35 4.96 5.71
N TYR A 107 3.08 5.33 4.66
CA TYR A 107 3.78 4.38 3.78
C TYR A 107 4.93 3.66 4.49
N ALA A 108 5.68 4.33 5.36
CA ALA A 108 6.72 3.71 6.17
C ALA A 108 6.13 2.62 7.10
N LEU A 109 4.96 2.88 7.70
CA LEU A 109 4.24 1.89 8.49
C LEU A 109 3.82 0.67 7.64
N VAL A 110 3.47 0.85 6.37
CA VAL A 110 3.17 -0.27 5.46
C VAL A 110 4.42 -1.14 5.28
N ILE A 111 5.57 -0.54 4.97
CA ILE A 111 6.84 -1.25 4.73
C ILE A 111 7.30 -2.03 5.96
N VAL A 112 7.06 -1.52 7.17
CA VAL A 112 7.50 -2.18 8.41
C VAL A 112 6.53 -3.27 8.84
N LEU A 113 5.22 -3.00 8.81
CA LEU A 113 4.19 -3.90 9.37
C LEU A 113 3.83 -5.06 8.44
N ASP A 114 4.12 -4.97 7.15
CA ASP A 114 3.83 -6.03 6.19
C ASP A 114 4.80 -7.23 6.32
N PRO A 115 6.14 -7.04 6.36
CA PRO A 115 7.10 -8.12 6.60
C PRO A 115 6.98 -8.75 7.98
N LEU A 116 6.70 -7.96 9.02
CA LEU A 116 6.47 -8.47 10.38
C LEU A 116 5.29 -9.45 10.42
N ALA A 117 4.20 -9.12 9.73
CA ALA A 117 3.03 -9.99 9.66
C ALA A 117 3.31 -11.25 8.83
N ALA A 118 4.12 -11.15 7.78
CA ALA A 118 4.56 -12.31 7.00
C ALA A 118 5.49 -13.24 7.80
N ALA A 119 6.40 -12.67 8.60
CA ALA A 119 7.34 -13.43 9.43
C ALA A 119 6.66 -14.18 10.58
N THR A 120 5.54 -13.67 11.09
CA THR A 120 4.80 -14.26 12.21
C THR A 120 3.86 -15.41 11.77
N ARG A 121 3.60 -15.57 10.45
CA ARG A 121 2.76 -16.67 9.95
C ARG A 121 3.53 -17.99 9.98
N PRO A 122 3.00 -19.05 10.62
CA PRO A 122 3.61 -20.37 10.54
C PRO A 122 3.70 -20.81 9.08
N ARG A 123 4.91 -21.19 8.65
CA ARG A 123 5.13 -21.77 7.32
C ARG A 123 4.27 -23.04 7.24
N ILE A 124 3.18 -23.01 6.48
CA ILE A 124 2.45 -24.24 6.15
C ILE A 124 3.45 -25.08 5.33
N SER A 125 4.10 -26.00 6.03
CA SER A 125 5.07 -26.91 5.46
C SER A 125 4.39 -27.82 4.44
N ARG A 126 5.20 -28.36 3.52
CA ARG A 126 4.88 -29.01 2.24
C ARG A 126 3.93 -30.23 2.27
N ASP A 127 3.25 -30.51 3.37
CA ASP A 127 2.45 -31.74 3.54
C ASP A 127 1.13 -31.76 2.76
N CYS A 128 0.57 -30.62 2.35
CA CYS A 128 -0.62 -30.61 1.49
C CYS A 128 -0.37 -31.10 0.06
N ALA A 129 0.89 -31.13 -0.41
CA ALA A 129 1.23 -31.65 -1.74
C ALA A 129 1.37 -33.20 -1.77
N ARG A 130 1.34 -33.86 -0.59
CA ARG A 130 1.52 -35.32 -0.48
C ARG A 130 0.21 -36.10 -0.23
N ARG A 131 -0.93 -35.40 -0.17
CA ARG A 131 -2.28 -35.98 0.03
C ARG A 131 -3.26 -35.60 -1.10
N ARG A 132 -2.78 -35.52 -2.34
CA ARG A 132 -3.63 -35.68 -3.53
C ARG A 132 -3.12 -36.86 -4.33
#